data_AF-A0AAU9Y1P3-F1
#
_entry.id   AF-A0AAU9Y1P3-F1
#
_cell.length_a   1.000
_cell.length_b   1.000
_cell.length_c   1.000
_cell.angle_alpha   90.00
_cell.angle_beta   90.00
_cell.angle_gamma   90.00
#
_symmetry.space_group_name_H-M   'P 1'
#
loop_
_entity.id
_entity.type
_entity.pdbx_description
1 polymer ?
#
loop_
_entity_poly.entity_id
_entity_poly.type
_entity_poly.pdbx_seq_one_letter_code
_entity_poly.pdbx_strand_id
1 'polypeptide(L)'
;MPGSGPDDLHEEPDIPNNPPTDPPTSQGIDEVFSLFKTYLENRFNQKQFVFNAELEELVGKIKEANARKDHKKVVHLTDQAKALLHKRQKLIKLADSSEAGWDAVQEYESQDIASDDEDNKKIRNARAAANRKRKQ
;
A
#
# COMPACT_ATOMS: atom_id res chain seq x y z
N MET A 1 -38.14 -50.60 -53.45
CA MET A 1 -37.39 -49.36 -53.76
C MET A 1 -38.40 -48.23 -53.85
N PRO A 2 -38.17 -47.02 -53.32
CA PRO A 2 -37.52 -46.56 -52.08
C PRO A 2 -38.60 -46.02 -51.08
N GLY A 3 -38.34 -45.87 -49.78
CA GLY A 3 -37.85 -44.62 -49.20
C GLY A 3 -38.98 -43.82 -48.54
N SER A 4 -38.99 -43.72 -47.21
CA SER A 4 -39.68 -42.71 -46.39
C SER A 4 -39.41 -43.02 -44.92
N GLY A 5 -38.24 -42.62 -44.43
CA GLY A 5 -38.08 -42.32 -43.01
C GLY A 5 -38.26 -40.82 -42.87
N PRO A 6 -39.18 -40.32 -42.02
CA PRO A 6 -39.21 -38.91 -41.70
C PRO A 6 -38.43 -38.68 -40.40
N ASP A 7 -37.37 -37.91 -40.58
CA ASP A 7 -37.00 -36.78 -39.73
C ASP A 7 -36.72 -37.07 -38.25
N ASP A 8 -35.50 -37.52 -38.00
CA ASP A 8 -34.78 -37.20 -36.76
C ASP A 8 -34.66 -35.67 -36.66
N LEU A 9 -35.65 -35.04 -36.02
CA LEU A 9 -35.53 -33.70 -35.49
C LEU A 9 -34.49 -33.75 -34.36
N HIS A 10 -33.23 -33.51 -34.73
CA HIS A 10 -32.23 -33.04 -33.78
C HIS A 10 -32.71 -31.71 -33.20
N GLU A 11 -33.36 -31.74 -32.03
CA GLU A 11 -33.44 -30.56 -31.17
C GLU A 11 -32.00 -30.20 -30.76
N GLU A 12 -31.45 -29.16 -31.39
CA GLU A 12 -30.24 -28.53 -30.85
C GLU A 12 -30.56 -28.03 -29.44
N PRO A 13 -29.71 -28.30 -28.43
CA PRO A 13 -29.93 -27.76 -27.10
C PRO A 13 -29.82 -26.24 -27.18
N ASP A 14 -30.91 -25.54 -26.84
CA ASP A 14 -30.93 -24.09 -26.67
C ASP A 14 -29.81 -23.69 -25.71
N ILE A 15 -28.71 -23.16 -26.26
CA ILE A 15 -27.66 -22.55 -25.47
C ILE A 15 -28.22 -21.18 -25.04
N PRO A 16 -28.49 -20.95 -23.74
CA PRO A 16 -29.02 -19.67 -23.31
C PRO A 16 -28.00 -18.56 -23.64
N ASN A 17 -28.36 -17.70 -24.58
CA ASN A 17 -27.55 -16.59 -25.10
C ASN A 17 -27.48 -15.36 -24.16
N ASN A 18 -28.01 -15.47 -22.95
CA ASN A 18 -27.93 -14.37 -21.99
C ASN A 18 -26.78 -14.61 -21.01
N PRO A 19 -25.89 -13.62 -20.81
CA PRO A 19 -24.91 -13.69 -19.73
C PRO A 19 -25.67 -13.86 -18.40
N PRO A 20 -25.13 -14.64 -17.44
CA PRO A 20 -25.73 -14.78 -16.13
C PRO A 20 -25.97 -13.40 -15.52
N THR A 21 -27.24 -13.04 -15.29
CA THR A 21 -27.64 -11.76 -14.68
C THR A 21 -27.67 -11.84 -13.15
N ASP A 22 -27.22 -12.95 -12.58
CA ASP A 22 -27.26 -13.14 -11.14
C ASP A 22 -26.29 -12.16 -10.47
N PRO A 23 -26.76 -11.36 -9.49
CA PRO A 23 -25.88 -10.49 -8.74
C PRO A 23 -24.80 -11.34 -8.08
N PRO A 24 -23.55 -10.85 -8.00
CA PRO A 24 -22.46 -11.60 -7.39
C PRO A 24 -22.88 -12.10 -6.00
N THR A 25 -22.80 -13.40 -5.81
CA THR A 25 -23.17 -14.06 -4.54
C THR A 25 -22.37 -13.43 -3.41
N SER A 26 -22.99 -13.18 -2.25
CA SER A 26 -22.31 -12.65 -1.05
C SER A 26 -20.98 -13.35 -0.77
N GLN A 27 -20.95 -14.67 -0.98
CA GLN A 27 -19.77 -15.50 -0.82
C GLN A 27 -18.59 -15.10 -1.74
N GLY A 28 -18.85 -14.76 -3.00
CA GLY A 28 -17.83 -14.30 -3.93
C GLY A 28 -17.31 -12.90 -3.56
N ILE A 29 -18.17 -12.05 -3.00
CA ILE A 29 -17.77 -10.73 -2.48
C ILE A 29 -16.88 -10.89 -1.24
N ASP A 30 -17.24 -11.79 -0.33
CA ASP A 30 -16.50 -12.06 0.92
C ASP A 30 -15.09 -12.65 0.64
N GLU A 31 -14.97 -13.54 -0.34
CA GLU A 31 -13.67 -14.10 -0.76
C GLU A 31 -12.74 -13.00 -1.33
N VAL A 32 -13.27 -12.10 -2.15
CA VAL A 32 -12.50 -10.97 -2.70
C VAL A 32 -12.07 -10.00 -1.59
N PHE A 33 -12.96 -9.67 -0.64
CA PHE A 33 -12.60 -8.84 0.52
C PHE A 33 -11.54 -9.51 1.40
N SER A 34 -11.63 -10.83 1.61
CA SER A 34 -10.64 -11.60 2.38
C SER A 34 -9.26 -11.58 1.71
N LEU A 35 -9.20 -11.84 0.40
CA LEU A 35 -7.96 -11.77 -0.38
C LEU A 35 -7.34 -10.37 -0.35
N PHE A 36 -8.17 -9.33 -0.49
CA PHE A 36 -7.72 -7.94 -0.40
C PHE A 36 -7.16 -7.60 0.98
N LYS A 37 -7.83 -8.04 2.05
CA LYS A 37 -7.36 -7.86 3.43
C LYS A 37 -6.01 -8.53 3.67
N THR A 38 -5.86 -9.80 3.28
CA THR A 38 -4.59 -10.54 3.40
C THR A 38 -3.46 -9.89 2.61
N TYR A 39 -3.74 -9.41 1.40
CA TYR A 39 -2.76 -8.69 0.59
C TYR A 39 -2.25 -7.42 1.30
N LEU A 40 -3.15 -6.63 1.87
CA LEU A 40 -2.80 -5.43 2.64
C LEU A 40 -1.99 -5.77 3.89
N GLU A 41 -2.42 -6.75 4.68
CA GLU A 41 -1.71 -7.22 5.87
C GLU A 41 -0.27 -7.64 5.55
N ASN A 42 -0.09 -8.44 4.50
CA ASN A 42 1.24 -8.88 4.06
C ASN A 42 2.13 -7.70 3.66
N ARG A 43 1.59 -6.72 2.92
CA ARG A 43 2.32 -5.51 2.52
C ARG A 43 2.76 -4.68 3.73
N PHE A 44 1.89 -4.52 4.74
CA PHE A 44 2.24 -3.79 5.96
C PHE A 44 3.25 -4.55 6.81
N ASN A 45 3.08 -5.86 6.95
CA ASN A 45 4.03 -6.72 7.66
C ASN A 45 5.41 -6.67 7.02
N GLN A 46 5.50 -6.66 5.69
CA GLN A 46 6.76 -6.49 4.98
C GLN A 46 7.43 -5.15 5.30
N LYS A 47 6.70 -4.03 5.23
CA LYS A 47 7.25 -2.71 5.60
C LYS A 47 7.72 -2.67 7.06
N GLN A 48 6.98 -3.30 7.97
CA GLN A 48 7.35 -3.39 9.38
C GLN A 48 8.59 -4.25 9.60
N PHE A 49 8.71 -5.37 8.89
CA PHE A 49 9.88 -6.24 8.93
C PHE A 49 11.14 -5.49 8.48
N VAL A 50 11.08 -4.78 7.35
CA VAL A 50 12.21 -3.99 6.83
C VAL A 50 12.64 -2.91 7.84
N PHE A 51 11.69 -2.15 8.39
CA PHE A 51 11.96 -1.17 9.43
C PHE A 51 12.64 -1.79 10.67
N ASN A 52 12.14 -2.95 11.12
CA ASN A 52 12.71 -3.64 12.28
C ASN A 52 14.16 -4.09 12.01
N ALA A 53 14.44 -4.63 10.81
CA ALA A 53 15.77 -5.04 10.41
C ALA A 53 16.77 -3.86 10.36
N GLU A 54 16.34 -2.71 9.83
CA GLU A 54 17.16 -1.49 9.79
C GLU A 54 17.46 -0.96 11.22
N LEU A 55 16.46 -0.98 12.10
CA LEU A 55 16.64 -0.58 13.49
C LEU A 55 17.58 -1.54 14.23
N GLU A 56 17.45 -2.85 14.00
CA GLU A 56 18.33 -3.87 14.57
C GLU A 56 19.78 -3.67 14.11
N GLU A 57 20.01 -3.36 12.84
CA GLU A 57 21.33 -3.04 12.30
C GLU A 57 21.94 -1.81 12.98
N LEU A 58 21.16 -0.73 13.16
CA LEU A 58 21.61 0.47 13.88
C LEU A 58 21.98 0.16 15.33
N VAL A 59 21.17 -0.63 16.03
CA VAL A 59 21.47 -1.07 17.39
C VAL A 59 22.76 -1.91 17.44
N GLY A 60 22.99 -2.77 16.45
CA GLY A 60 24.25 -3.50 16.28
C GLY A 60 25.46 -2.56 16.16
N LYS A 61 25.36 -1.57 15.27
CA LYS A 61 26.41 -0.55 15.08
C LYS A 61 26.65 0.27 16.35
N ILE A 62 25.61 0.60 17.13
CA ILE A 62 25.73 1.30 18.41
C ILE A 62 26.51 0.45 19.41
N LYS A 63 26.18 -0.85 19.53
CA LYS A 63 26.89 -1.79 20.41
C LYS A 63 28.37 -1.87 20.05
N GLU A 64 28.70 -1.98 18.77
CA GLU A 64 30.10 -2.00 18.30
C GLU A 64 30.85 -0.70 18.57
N ALA A 65 30.23 0.46 18.30
CA ALA A 65 30.83 1.77 18.56
C ALA A 65 31.09 1.96 20.06
N ASN A 66 30.16 1.51 20.91
CA ASN A 66 30.31 1.55 22.36
C ASN A 66 31.44 0.64 22.86
N ALA A 67 31.58 -0.57 22.30
CA ALA A 67 32.69 -1.47 22.62
C ALA A 67 34.06 -0.86 22.27
N ARG A 68 34.12 -0.03 21.21
CA ARG A 68 35.31 0.72 20.80
C ARG A 68 35.50 2.03 21.57
N LYS A 69 34.59 2.38 22.49
CA LYS A 69 34.55 3.67 23.21
C LYS A 69 34.50 4.89 22.28
N ASP A 70 33.93 4.73 21.10
CA ASP A 70 33.70 5.81 20.14
C ASP A 70 32.39 6.54 20.49
N HIS A 71 32.48 7.40 21.49
CA HIS A 71 31.33 8.14 22.02
C HIS A 71 30.65 9.03 20.96
N LYS A 72 31.42 9.61 20.03
CA LYS A 72 30.87 10.45 18.96
C LYS A 72 30.00 9.62 18.01
N LYS A 73 30.48 8.45 17.62
CA LYS A 73 29.72 7.53 16.76
C LYS A 73 28.50 6.95 17.46
N VAL A 74 28.61 6.64 18.76
CA VAL A 74 27.46 6.21 19.57
C VAL A 74 26.35 7.27 19.55
N VAL A 75 26.69 8.53 19.81
CA VAL A 75 25.70 9.62 19.79
C VAL A 75 25.06 9.74 18.40
N HIS A 76 25.87 9.79 17.35
CA HIS A 76 25.36 9.92 15.98
C HIS A 76 24.41 8.79 15.58
N LEU A 77 24.79 7.53 15.81
CA LEU A 77 23.94 6.37 15.50
C LEU A 77 22.66 6.35 16.36
N THR A 78 22.74 6.81 17.62
CA THR A 78 21.56 6.93 18.49
C THR A 78 20.58 7.95 17.94
N ASP A 79 21.07 9.10 17.46
CA ASP A 79 20.23 10.11 16.83
C ASP A 79 19.57 9.61 15.54
N GLN A 80 20.30 8.83 14.73
CA GLN A 80 19.75 8.17 13.54
C GLN A 80 18.64 7.17 13.91
N ALA A 81 18.85 6.31 14.91
CA ALA A 81 17.83 5.37 15.39
C ALA A 81 16.58 6.10 15.91
N LYS A 82 16.77 7.20 16.64
CA LYS A 82 15.66 8.05 17.12
C LYS A 82 14.89 8.70 15.97
N ALA A 83 15.58 9.23 14.97
CA ALA A 83 14.95 9.80 13.78
C ALA A 83 14.13 8.76 13.00
N LEU A 84 14.67 7.55 12.84
CA LEU A 84 13.98 6.44 12.19
C LEU A 84 12.70 6.05 12.95
N LEU A 85 12.77 5.93 14.28
CA LEU A 85 11.62 5.67 15.15
C LEU A 85 10.55 6.77 15.04
N HIS A 86 10.96 8.04 15.11
CA HIS A 86 10.04 9.17 14.96
C HIS A 86 9.35 9.18 13.60
N LYS A 87 10.08 8.91 12.52
CA LYS A 87 9.50 8.78 11.17
C LYS A 87 8.43 7.69 11.17
N ARG A 88 8.73 6.50 11.69
CA ARG A 88 7.76 5.40 11.72
C ARG A 88 6.52 5.71 12.56
N GLN A 89 6.69 6.31 13.73
CA GLN A 89 5.57 6.74 14.58
C GLN A 89 4.69 7.79 13.89
N LYS A 90 5.28 8.73 13.14
CA LYS A 90 4.51 9.71 12.34
C LYS A 90 3.67 9.01 11.27
N LEU A 91 4.22 8.00 10.58
CA LEU A 91 3.48 7.23 9.57
C LEU A 91 2.34 6.43 10.19
N ILE A 92 2.53 5.80 11.35
CA ILE A 92 1.47 5.07 12.05
C ILE A 92 0.35 6.05 12.47
N LYS A 93 0.70 7.19 13.07
CA LYS A 93 -0.29 8.23 13.42
C LYS A 93 -1.05 8.74 12.21
N LEU A 94 -0.38 8.91 11.06
CA LEU A 94 -1.02 9.31 9.81
C LEU A 94 -1.99 8.21 9.33
N ALA A 95 -1.59 6.95 9.43
CA ALA A 95 -2.45 5.80 9.12
C ALA A 95 -3.69 5.73 10.02
N ASP A 96 -3.53 6.02 11.32
CA ASP A 96 -4.64 5.97 12.29
C ASP A 96 -5.56 7.20 12.21
N SER A 97 -5.13 8.28 11.55
CA SER A 97 -5.86 9.56 11.53
C SER A 97 -7.04 9.62 10.56
N SER A 98 -7.16 8.67 9.63
CA SER A 98 -8.24 8.67 8.64
C SER A 98 -8.54 7.27 8.10
N GLU A 99 -9.74 7.08 7.55
CA GLU A 99 -10.18 5.82 6.95
C GLU A 99 -9.30 5.39 5.75
N ALA A 100 -8.78 6.36 4.99
CA ALA A 100 -7.79 6.16 3.93
C ALA A 100 -6.34 6.32 4.42
N GLY A 101 -6.08 6.11 5.71
CA GLY A 101 -4.84 6.55 6.33
C GLY A 101 -3.57 5.88 5.78
N TRP A 102 -3.63 4.60 5.43
CA TRP A 102 -2.48 3.94 4.79
C TRP A 102 -2.24 4.40 3.36
N ASP A 103 -3.28 4.77 2.61
CA ASP A 103 -3.12 5.40 1.30
C ASP A 103 -2.51 6.80 1.45
N ALA A 104 -2.90 7.55 2.49
CA ALA A 104 -2.25 8.81 2.85
C ALA A 104 -0.77 8.62 3.22
N VAL A 105 -0.41 7.51 3.88
CA VAL A 105 1.00 7.13 4.13
C VAL A 105 1.73 6.84 2.82
N GLN A 106 1.13 6.08 1.89
CA GLN A 106 1.78 5.81 0.59
C GLN A 106 2.01 7.10 -0.20
N GLU A 107 1.03 8.00 -0.23
CA GLU A 107 1.17 9.30 -0.91
C GLU A 107 2.19 10.19 -0.20
N TYR A 108 2.25 10.15 1.13
CA TYR A 108 3.27 10.86 1.90
C TYR A 108 4.68 10.34 1.62
N GLU A 109 4.86 9.02 1.52
CA GLU A 109 6.16 8.40 1.19
C GLU A 109 6.54 8.57 -0.29
N SER A 110 5.57 8.69 -1.20
CA SER A 110 5.82 8.90 -2.65
C SER A 110 6.10 10.36 -3.00
N GLN A 111 5.64 11.31 -2.17
CA GLN A 111 5.95 12.74 -2.31
C GLN A 111 7.34 13.06 -1.77
N ASP A 112 8.38 12.46 -2.37
CA ASP A 112 9.79 12.75 -2.11
C ASP A 112 10.23 14.06 -2.79
N ILE A 113 9.74 15.18 -2.29
CA ILE A 113 10.07 16.52 -2.82
C ILE A 113 10.34 17.55 -1.73
N ALA A 114 10.04 17.21 -0.47
CA ALA A 114 10.17 18.13 0.65
C ALA A 114 11.12 17.56 1.70
N SER A 115 12.24 18.25 1.91
CA SER A 115 13.23 17.85 2.92
C SER A 115 12.74 18.09 4.36
N ASP A 116 11.67 18.87 4.56
CA ASP A 116 11.02 19.14 5.84
C ASP A 116 9.51 19.48 5.69
N ASP A 117 8.77 19.54 6.81
CA ASP A 117 7.32 19.81 6.81
C ASP A 117 6.96 21.23 6.29
N GLU A 118 7.87 22.21 6.41
CA GLU A 118 7.68 23.57 5.90
C GLU A 118 7.87 23.64 4.38
N ASP A 119 8.83 22.90 3.86
CA ASP A 119 9.08 22.72 2.43
C ASP A 119 7.90 22.00 1.78
N ASN A 120 7.30 21.02 2.47
CA ASN A 120 6.09 20.34 2.00
C ASN A 120 4.90 21.32 1.90
N LYS A 121 4.74 22.20 2.90
CA LYS A 121 3.73 23.26 2.87
C LYS A 121 3.99 24.26 1.74
N LYS A 122 5.25 24.64 1.51
CA LYS A 122 5.65 25.52 0.40
C LYS A 122 5.36 24.88 -0.96
N ILE A 123 5.65 23.59 -1.14
CA ILE A 123 5.42 22.87 -2.39
C ILE A 123 3.93 22.69 -2.66
N ARG A 124 3.12 22.35 -1.64
CA ARG A 124 1.66 22.31 -1.76
C ARG A 124 1.09 23.66 -2.18
N ASN A 125 1.55 24.75 -1.55
CA ASN A 125 1.12 26.11 -1.88
C ASN A 125 1.56 26.52 -3.30
N ALA A 126 2.79 26.19 -3.71
CA ALA A 126 3.31 26.47 -5.05
C ALA A 126 2.53 25.72 -6.13
N ARG A 127 2.22 24.43 -5.92
CA ARG A 127 1.37 23.63 -6.83
C ARG A 127 -0.04 24.19 -6.93
N ALA A 128 -0.65 24.56 -5.80
CA ALA A 128 -1.98 25.19 -5.78
C ALA A 128 -1.98 26.52 -6.55
N ALA A 129 -0.97 27.36 -6.37
CA ALA A 129 -0.82 28.62 -7.08
C ALA A 129 -0.62 28.43 -8.60
N ALA A 130 0.23 27.47 -9.01
CA ALA A 130 0.46 27.15 -10.42
C ALA A 130 -0.82 26.63 -11.10
N ASN A 131 -1.58 25.76 -10.44
CA ASN A 131 -2.85 25.26 -10.97
C ASN A 131 -3.94 26.34 -11.08
N ARG A 132 -3.96 27.34 -10.17
CA ARG A 132 -4.83 28.51 -10.30
C ARG A 132 -4.48 29.35 -11.52
N LYS A 133 -3.18 29.51 -11.83
CA LYS A 133 -2.71 30.27 -12.99
C LYS A 133 -2.95 29.56 -14.34
N ARG A 134 -3.04 28.23 -14.37
CA ARG A 134 -3.37 27.47 -15.60
C ARG A 134 -4.86 27.37 -15.91
N LYS A 135 -5.72 27.64 -14.93
CA LYS A 135 -7.19 27.62 -15.08
C LYS A 135 -7.77 29.02 -15.40
N GLN A 136 -6.91 30.04 -15.52
CA GLN A 136 -7.22 31.34 -16.10
C GLN A 136 -6.71 31.35 -17.55
#